data_AF-A0A522VUC6-F1
#
_entry.id   AF-A0A522VUC6-F1
#
_cell.length_a   1.000
_cell.length_b   1.000
_cell.length_c   1.000
_cell.angle_alpha   90.00
_cell.angle_beta   90.00
_cell.angle_gamma   90.00
#
_symmetry.space_group_name_H-M   'P 1'
#
loop_
_entity.id
_entity.type
_entity.pdbx_description
1 polymer ?
#
loop_
_entity_poly.entity_id
_entity_poly.type
_entity_poly.pdbx_seq_one_letter_code
_entity_poly.pdbx_strand_id
1 'polypeptide(L)'
;MTEPGILYLTNGSPSYMPPLRLSMRQVEMGPNMQDALTEDGRIRRHIEAGNFPSDKLLAKLPEGFLPDLTFIQASSYRCAKPTHLERLTGRKFLVIADAHHGSAPISSMLTYLSDEAFDGVIVTHGAHFAHWFAELGRCPVAVIPNFNVAGHALPFKSAREPVILFVGQAGDFHPRRRHLLDAIKQAGLPLIEGQAEPEDAARLYGKAQIVFNCSLNGDINMRVFEVLAAGGCLVTDRLSPQAGLERLFENGRHLALYDSLDDLIPLLKRLLASPLDALALAEAGQREYLARHAPFIRKKQVLDFALSGIDPGILPVPAQDRLVDSSSLFDRVCLYETLQEKQRALISSLPLFIDPSLPGITGLDANDLVRFNVSALTQWPEGPALILAKEGWERLGQAGNGQTVITYSSEHQD
;
A
#
# COMPACT_ATOMS: atom_id res chain seq x y z
N MET A 1 -22.52 -23.06 -11.49
CA MET A 1 -22.40 -22.79 -10.04
C MET A 1 -23.23 -21.55 -9.76
N THR A 2 -24.03 -21.55 -8.69
CA THR A 2 -24.72 -20.35 -8.21
C THR A 2 -23.70 -19.30 -7.81
N GLU A 3 -23.97 -18.02 -8.11
CA GLU A 3 -23.06 -16.93 -7.77
C GLU A 3 -22.93 -16.80 -6.24
N PRO A 4 -21.71 -16.65 -5.68
CA PRO A 4 -21.50 -16.66 -4.23
C PRO A 4 -22.14 -15.42 -3.57
N GLY A 5 -22.77 -15.61 -2.42
CA GLY A 5 -23.12 -14.52 -1.51
C GLY A 5 -21.86 -13.92 -0.90
N ILE A 6 -21.69 -12.60 -0.99
CA ILE A 6 -20.50 -11.90 -0.50
C ILE A 6 -20.89 -10.86 0.54
N LEU A 7 -20.25 -10.93 1.70
CA LEU A 7 -20.23 -9.86 2.69
C LEU A 7 -18.90 -9.11 2.57
N TYR A 8 -18.93 -7.81 2.28
CA TYR A 8 -17.73 -6.99 2.12
C TYR A 8 -17.74 -5.85 3.14
N LEU A 9 -16.82 -5.88 4.11
CA LEU A 9 -16.57 -4.79 5.04
C LEU A 9 -15.46 -3.88 4.52
N THR A 10 -15.72 -2.58 4.44
CA THR A 10 -14.73 -1.56 4.06
C THR A 10 -14.81 -0.33 4.94
N ASN A 11 -13.69 0.40 5.04
CA ASN A 11 -13.67 1.76 5.55
C ASN A 11 -13.67 2.81 4.42
N GLY A 12 -13.63 2.40 3.15
CA GLY A 12 -13.69 3.31 2.01
C GLY A 12 -15.05 4.01 1.91
N SER A 13 -15.04 5.31 1.63
CA SER A 13 -16.26 5.99 1.19
C SER A 13 -16.67 5.44 -0.18
N PRO A 14 -17.94 5.05 -0.40
CA PRO A 14 -18.41 4.59 -1.71
C PRO A 14 -18.24 5.58 -2.86
N SER A 15 -18.11 6.89 -2.57
CA SER A 15 -17.84 7.93 -3.58
C SER A 15 -16.38 8.03 -3.98
N TYR A 16 -15.46 7.60 -3.10
CA TYR A 16 -14.02 7.78 -3.28
C TYR A 16 -13.32 6.47 -3.63
N MET A 17 -13.52 5.44 -2.79
CA MET A 17 -12.97 4.10 -2.96
C MET A 17 -14.12 3.09 -2.85
N PRO A 18 -14.93 2.95 -3.90
CA PRO A 18 -16.05 1.99 -3.88
C PRO A 18 -15.51 0.56 -3.71
N PRO A 19 -16.19 -0.29 -2.92
CA PRO A 19 -15.85 -1.70 -2.85
C PRO A 19 -15.87 -2.35 -4.24
N LEU A 20 -14.89 -3.19 -4.53
CA LEU A 20 -14.90 -3.98 -5.76
C LEU A 20 -16.13 -4.88 -5.78
N ARG A 21 -16.88 -4.87 -6.90
CA ARG A 21 -18.05 -5.72 -7.07
C ARG A 21 -17.64 -7.15 -7.43
N LEU A 22 -17.52 -8.00 -6.42
CA LEU A 22 -17.12 -9.40 -6.57
C LEU A 22 -18.30 -10.31 -6.96
N SER A 23 -19.52 -9.96 -6.55
CA SER A 23 -20.75 -10.73 -6.85
C SER A 23 -21.97 -9.83 -7.06
N MET A 24 -22.99 -10.31 -7.77
CA MET A 24 -24.33 -9.70 -7.80
C MET A 24 -25.05 -9.87 -6.46
N ARG A 25 -24.71 -10.89 -5.67
CA ARG A 25 -25.22 -11.16 -4.31
C ARG A 25 -24.28 -10.57 -3.25
N GLN A 26 -23.95 -9.29 -3.37
CA GLN A 26 -23.00 -8.62 -2.48
C GLN A 26 -23.71 -7.65 -1.51
N VAL A 27 -23.42 -7.82 -0.22
CA VAL A 27 -23.77 -6.89 0.85
C VAL A 27 -22.49 -6.17 1.27
N GLU A 28 -22.51 -4.84 1.23
CA GLU A 28 -21.41 -3.96 1.58
C GLU A 28 -21.72 -3.33 2.94
N MET A 29 -20.75 -3.35 3.87
CA MET A 29 -20.89 -2.73 5.17
C MET A 29 -19.69 -1.85 5.52
N GLY A 30 -19.92 -0.76 6.25
CA GLY A 30 -18.83 0.07 6.73
C GLY A 30 -19.26 1.32 7.49
N PRO A 31 -18.33 1.97 8.20
CA PRO A 31 -18.62 3.18 8.98
C PRO A 31 -18.90 4.40 8.09
N ASN A 32 -18.35 4.42 6.88
CA ASN A 32 -18.57 5.50 5.91
C ASN A 32 -19.71 5.19 4.93
N MET A 33 -20.50 4.15 5.19
CA MET A 33 -21.67 3.82 4.38
C MET A 33 -22.96 4.39 4.96
N GLN A 34 -23.91 4.60 4.08
CA GLN A 34 -25.31 4.85 4.41
C GLN A 34 -26.15 3.63 3.99
N ASP A 35 -27.19 3.33 4.76
CA ASP A 35 -28.12 2.25 4.44
C ASP A 35 -28.82 2.55 3.10
N ALA A 36 -28.60 1.69 2.10
CA ALA A 36 -29.16 1.89 0.76
C ALA A 36 -29.29 0.56 0.00
N LEU A 37 -30.21 0.55 -0.97
CA LEU A 37 -30.17 -0.36 -2.13
C LEU A 37 -29.69 0.48 -3.31
N THR A 38 -28.54 0.15 -3.88
CA THR A 38 -27.98 0.90 -5.01
C THR A 38 -28.73 0.59 -6.30
N GLU A 39 -28.65 1.48 -7.30
CA GLU A 39 -29.25 1.25 -8.63
C GLU A 39 -28.78 -0.04 -9.29
N ASP A 40 -27.54 -0.46 -9.01
CA ASP A 40 -26.95 -1.69 -9.53
C ASP A 40 -27.27 -2.93 -8.67
N GLY A 41 -28.18 -2.80 -7.68
CA GLY A 41 -28.75 -3.90 -6.90
C GLY A 41 -27.94 -4.35 -5.69
N ARG A 42 -26.92 -3.58 -5.26
CA ARG A 42 -26.13 -3.89 -4.06
C ARG A 42 -26.79 -3.35 -2.82
N ILE A 43 -26.62 -4.07 -1.72
CA ILE A 43 -27.15 -3.68 -0.42
C ILE A 43 -26.01 -3.07 0.37
N ARG A 44 -26.17 -1.82 0.80
CA ARG A 44 -25.24 -1.12 1.69
C ARG A 44 -25.83 -1.02 3.08
N ARG A 45 -24.99 -1.22 4.09
CA ARG A 45 -25.35 -1.02 5.49
C ARG A 45 -24.27 -0.23 6.22
N HIS A 46 -24.70 0.74 6.99
CA HIS A 46 -23.86 1.39 7.97
C HIS A 46 -23.56 0.43 9.12
N ILE A 47 -22.28 0.36 9.52
CA ILE A 47 -21.86 -0.24 10.78
C ILE A 47 -20.73 0.57 11.40
N GLU A 48 -20.79 0.76 12.71
CA GLU A 48 -19.80 1.56 13.44
C GLU A 48 -18.39 0.96 13.33
N ALA A 49 -17.39 1.85 13.37
CA ALA A 49 -15.99 1.43 13.47
C ALA A 49 -15.68 0.86 14.86
N GLY A 50 -14.61 0.08 14.95
CA GLY A 50 -14.15 -0.54 16.20
C GLY A 50 -14.39 -2.04 16.25
N ASN A 51 -14.09 -2.62 17.41
CA ASN A 51 -14.26 -4.05 17.66
C ASN A 51 -15.68 -4.34 18.16
N PHE A 52 -16.32 -5.37 17.61
CA PHE A 52 -17.67 -5.76 18.03
C PHE A 52 -17.97 -7.22 17.65
N PRO A 53 -18.86 -7.92 18.36
CA PRO A 53 -19.21 -9.30 18.01
C PRO A 53 -19.91 -9.37 16.65
N SER A 54 -19.59 -10.42 15.88
CA SER A 54 -20.11 -10.64 14.52
C SER A 54 -21.64 -10.68 14.43
N ASP A 55 -22.36 -10.94 15.52
CA ASP A 55 -23.83 -10.88 15.57
C ASP A 55 -24.39 -9.52 15.14
N LYS A 56 -23.63 -8.42 15.36
CA LYS A 56 -24.02 -7.09 14.88
C LYS A 56 -24.03 -7.00 13.35
N LEU A 57 -23.16 -7.75 12.65
CA LEU A 57 -23.21 -7.87 11.19
C LEU A 57 -24.41 -8.69 10.77
N LEU A 58 -24.58 -9.86 11.39
CA LEU A 58 -25.65 -10.80 11.07
C LEU A 58 -27.03 -10.14 11.19
N ALA A 59 -27.25 -9.33 12.22
CA ALA A 59 -28.50 -8.58 12.43
C ALA A 59 -28.81 -7.54 11.33
N LYS A 60 -27.83 -7.15 10.52
CA LYS A 60 -27.98 -6.18 9.41
C LYS A 60 -28.06 -6.85 8.04
N LEU A 61 -27.86 -8.17 7.96
CA LEU A 61 -27.98 -8.91 6.71
C LEU A 61 -29.45 -9.04 6.27
N PRO A 62 -29.71 -9.12 4.96
CA PRO A 62 -31.05 -9.46 4.45
C PRO A 62 -31.52 -10.81 4.98
N GLU A 63 -32.84 -10.99 5.14
CA GLU A 63 -33.42 -12.25 5.59
C GLU A 63 -33.00 -13.41 4.68
N GLY A 64 -32.55 -14.51 5.29
CA GLY A 64 -32.06 -15.70 4.57
C GLY A 64 -30.72 -15.53 3.85
N PHE A 65 -30.06 -14.37 3.94
CA PHE A 65 -28.74 -14.18 3.37
C PHE A 65 -27.66 -14.85 4.24
N LEU A 66 -26.93 -15.78 3.65
CA LEU A 66 -25.74 -16.41 4.23
C LEU A 66 -24.55 -16.13 3.30
N PRO A 67 -23.47 -15.49 3.79
CA PRO A 67 -22.28 -15.25 2.97
C PRO A 67 -21.53 -16.56 2.70
N ASP A 68 -21.21 -16.82 1.44
CA ASP A 68 -20.25 -17.84 1.03
C ASP A 68 -18.81 -17.35 1.23
N LEU A 69 -18.60 -16.04 1.06
CA LEU A 69 -17.34 -15.34 1.28
C LEU A 69 -17.56 -14.06 2.08
N THR A 70 -16.69 -13.81 3.05
CA THR A 70 -16.62 -12.54 3.77
C THR A 70 -15.25 -11.90 3.57
N PHE A 71 -15.20 -10.65 3.15
CA PHE A 71 -13.97 -9.85 3.03
C PHE A 71 -14.01 -8.74 4.08
N ILE A 72 -12.99 -8.68 4.93
CA ILE A 72 -12.87 -7.66 5.98
C ILE A 72 -11.66 -6.79 5.66
N GLN A 73 -11.89 -5.58 5.17
CA GLN A 73 -10.81 -4.62 5.00
C GLN A 73 -10.42 -4.00 6.34
N ALA A 74 -9.17 -4.19 6.72
CA ALA A 74 -8.58 -3.64 7.94
C ALA A 74 -7.34 -2.79 7.62
N SER A 75 -7.17 -1.76 8.43
CA SER A 75 -6.02 -0.85 8.47
C SER A 75 -5.86 -0.32 9.90
N SER A 76 -4.88 0.56 10.11
CA SER A 76 -4.66 1.29 11.37
C SER A 76 -5.72 2.38 11.62
N TYR A 77 -6.67 2.60 10.69
CA TYR A 77 -7.62 3.70 10.73
C TYR A 77 -9.08 3.26 10.67
N ARG A 78 -9.85 3.57 11.73
CA ARG A 78 -11.33 3.58 11.77
C ARG A 78 -12.04 2.40 11.06
N CYS A 79 -11.47 1.20 11.09
CA CYS A 79 -12.08 0.02 10.48
C CYS A 79 -13.15 -0.60 11.39
N ALA A 80 -14.15 -1.21 10.77
CA ALA A 80 -15.05 -2.15 11.44
C ALA A 80 -14.34 -3.51 11.56
N LYS A 81 -14.08 -3.96 12.79
CA LYS A 81 -13.32 -5.18 13.09
C LYS A 81 -14.23 -6.15 13.88
N PRO A 82 -15.07 -6.94 13.19
CA PRO A 82 -15.91 -7.92 13.86
C PRO A 82 -15.06 -8.98 14.59
N THR A 83 -15.50 -9.40 15.77
CA THR A 83 -14.94 -10.50 16.56
C THR A 83 -15.86 -11.70 16.54
N HIS A 84 -15.39 -12.86 17.00
CA HIS A 84 -16.15 -14.11 16.97
C HIS A 84 -16.50 -14.54 15.52
N LEU A 85 -15.50 -14.51 14.62
CA LEU A 85 -15.71 -14.83 13.21
C LEU A 85 -16.17 -16.26 12.95
N GLU A 86 -16.04 -17.17 13.93
CA GLU A 86 -16.59 -18.53 13.87
C GLU A 86 -18.12 -18.57 13.72
N ARG A 87 -18.81 -17.46 14.03
CA ARG A 87 -20.27 -17.34 13.86
C ARG A 87 -20.69 -17.01 12.42
N LEU A 88 -19.77 -16.52 11.59
CA LEU A 88 -20.03 -16.25 10.19
C LEU A 88 -19.91 -17.55 9.38
N THR A 89 -20.81 -17.73 8.41
CA THR A 89 -20.73 -18.82 7.45
C THR A 89 -19.74 -18.49 6.33
N GLY A 90 -19.30 -19.52 5.60
CA GLY A 90 -18.40 -19.36 4.46
C GLY A 90 -16.95 -19.09 4.86
N ARG A 91 -16.13 -18.72 3.87
CA ARG A 91 -14.71 -18.40 4.06
C ARG A 91 -14.52 -16.91 4.34
N LYS A 92 -13.61 -16.56 5.26
CA LYS A 92 -13.35 -15.20 5.71
C LYS A 92 -11.95 -14.75 5.33
N PHE A 93 -11.82 -13.60 4.70
CA PHE A 93 -10.56 -13.06 4.20
C PHE A 93 -10.27 -11.72 4.85
N LEU A 94 -9.07 -11.59 5.42
CA LEU A 94 -8.56 -10.32 5.90
C LEU A 94 -7.92 -9.58 4.74
N VAL A 95 -8.43 -8.39 4.40
CA VAL A 95 -7.88 -7.53 3.36
C VAL A 95 -7.08 -6.42 4.03
N ILE A 96 -5.75 -6.50 3.93
CA ILE A 96 -4.83 -5.54 4.52
C ILE A 96 -4.71 -4.32 3.61
N ALA A 97 -5.13 -3.17 4.12
CA ALA A 97 -4.93 -1.85 3.54
C ALA A 97 -4.11 -0.97 4.51
N ASP A 98 -3.37 0.01 3.96
CA ASP A 98 -2.62 1.01 4.72
C ASP A 98 -1.69 0.47 5.83
N ALA A 99 -0.94 -0.61 5.53
CA ALA A 99 0.10 -1.16 6.42
C ALA A 99 1.39 -0.33 6.49
N HIS A 100 1.37 0.89 5.93
CA HIS A 100 2.56 1.72 5.68
C HIS A 100 2.61 3.00 6.51
N HIS A 101 1.58 3.29 7.31
CA HIS A 101 1.55 4.44 8.22
C HIS A 101 0.48 4.33 9.32
N GLY A 102 0.59 5.19 10.33
CA GLY A 102 -0.35 5.24 11.46
C GLY A 102 0.21 4.57 12.70
N SER A 103 -0.64 4.37 13.69
CA SER A 103 -0.23 3.68 14.93
C SER A 103 -0.35 2.18 14.76
N ALA A 104 0.74 1.44 14.99
CA ALA A 104 0.78 -0.02 14.94
C ALA A 104 0.19 -0.63 13.63
N PRO A 105 0.58 -0.16 12.43
CA PRO A 105 -0.09 -0.49 11.17
C PRO A 105 0.13 -1.91 10.64
N ILE A 106 0.99 -2.71 11.23
CA ILE A 106 1.21 -4.12 10.92
C ILE A 106 0.89 -4.94 12.15
N SER A 107 1.43 -4.57 13.31
CA SER A 107 1.23 -5.28 14.58
C SER A 107 -0.25 -5.39 14.94
N SER A 108 -1.04 -4.33 14.80
CA SER A 108 -2.50 -4.39 15.08
C SER A 108 -3.28 -5.33 14.14
N MET A 109 -2.77 -5.56 12.92
CA MET A 109 -3.37 -6.50 11.98
C MET A 109 -2.90 -7.93 12.23
N LEU A 110 -1.65 -8.13 12.66
CA LEU A 110 -1.16 -9.41 13.11
C LEU A 110 -1.90 -9.88 14.38
N THR A 111 -2.17 -8.99 15.32
CA THR A 111 -3.01 -9.29 16.49
C THR A 111 -4.41 -9.71 16.04
N TYR A 112 -5.06 -8.94 15.17
CA TYR A 112 -6.39 -9.28 14.68
C TYR A 112 -6.44 -10.61 13.91
N LEU A 113 -5.42 -10.89 13.11
CA LEU A 113 -5.26 -12.19 12.42
C LEU A 113 -4.98 -13.35 13.40
N SER A 114 -4.35 -13.08 14.54
CA SER A 114 -4.06 -14.08 15.57
C SER A 114 -5.30 -14.42 16.39
N ASP A 115 -6.14 -13.42 16.66
CA ASP A 115 -7.30 -13.52 17.54
C ASP A 115 -8.52 -14.12 16.83
N GLU A 116 -8.60 -14.00 15.49
CA GLU A 116 -9.80 -14.37 14.73
C GLU A 116 -9.53 -15.39 13.61
N ALA A 117 -10.52 -16.23 13.33
CA ALA A 117 -10.40 -17.35 12.40
C ALA A 117 -10.54 -16.93 10.93
N PHE A 118 -9.46 -16.45 10.31
CA PHE A 118 -9.40 -16.15 8.88
C PHE A 118 -8.96 -17.35 8.02
N ASP A 119 -9.49 -17.44 6.80
CA ASP A 119 -9.20 -18.47 5.80
C ASP A 119 -8.17 -18.01 4.75
N GLY A 120 -7.76 -16.74 4.79
CA GLY A 120 -6.71 -16.16 3.95
C GLY A 120 -6.52 -14.66 4.18
N VAL A 121 -5.36 -14.15 3.77
CA VAL A 121 -5.01 -12.73 3.82
C VAL A 121 -4.76 -12.20 2.40
N ILE A 122 -5.23 -10.98 2.11
CA ILE A 122 -4.95 -10.27 0.87
C ILE A 122 -4.25 -8.95 1.19
N VAL A 123 -3.02 -8.77 0.71
CA VAL A 123 -2.25 -7.53 0.86
C VAL A 123 -2.37 -6.68 -0.40
N THR A 124 -2.65 -5.38 -0.23
CA THR A 124 -3.07 -4.51 -1.35
C THR A 124 -2.12 -3.37 -1.74
N HIS A 125 -1.23 -2.92 -0.86
CA HIS A 125 -0.43 -1.69 -1.06
C HIS A 125 1.09 -1.91 -1.15
N GLY A 126 1.53 -3.15 -1.37
CA GLY A 126 2.94 -3.51 -1.58
C GLY A 126 3.24 -4.93 -1.12
N ALA A 127 4.02 -5.67 -1.91
CA ALA A 127 4.33 -7.06 -1.59
C ALA A 127 5.25 -7.22 -0.38
N HIS A 128 6.06 -6.20 -0.06
CA HIS A 128 6.97 -6.21 1.09
C HIS A 128 6.25 -6.31 2.43
N PHE A 129 4.95 -6.00 2.54
CA PHE A 129 4.21 -6.25 3.79
C PHE A 129 3.76 -7.70 3.96
N ALA A 130 3.73 -8.48 2.88
CA ALA A 130 3.11 -9.80 2.90
C ALA A 130 3.88 -10.84 3.71
N HIS A 131 5.20 -10.69 3.83
CA HIS A 131 6.01 -11.67 4.56
C HIS A 131 5.69 -11.69 6.06
N TRP A 132 5.32 -10.57 6.67
CA TRP A 132 4.93 -10.52 8.09
C TRP A 132 3.73 -11.42 8.39
N PHE A 133 2.71 -11.38 7.53
CA PHE A 133 1.52 -12.21 7.66
C PHE A 133 1.79 -13.67 7.31
N ALA A 134 2.71 -13.92 6.36
CA ALA A 134 3.12 -15.27 6.00
C ALA A 134 3.96 -15.94 7.11
N GLU A 135 4.83 -15.17 7.78
CA GLU A 135 5.65 -15.60 8.92
C GLU A 135 4.78 -15.98 10.14
N LEU A 136 3.67 -15.27 10.38
CA LEU A 136 2.71 -15.66 11.41
C LEU A 136 2.09 -17.06 11.15
N GLY A 137 2.03 -17.51 9.89
CA GLY A 137 1.72 -18.89 9.52
C GLY A 137 0.29 -19.34 9.77
N ARG A 138 -0.68 -18.42 9.91
CA ARG A 138 -2.08 -18.75 10.26
C ARG A 138 -2.92 -19.22 9.08
N CYS A 139 -2.72 -18.62 7.90
CA CYS A 139 -3.47 -18.94 6.69
C CYS A 139 -2.69 -18.48 5.44
N PRO A 140 -3.10 -18.89 4.22
CA PRO A 140 -2.46 -18.45 2.99
C PRO A 140 -2.52 -16.92 2.81
N VAL A 141 -1.44 -16.35 2.25
CA VAL A 141 -1.33 -14.91 1.97
C VAL A 141 -1.19 -14.71 0.48
N ALA A 142 -2.00 -13.80 -0.08
CA ALA A 142 -1.91 -13.36 -1.46
C ALA A 142 -1.62 -11.85 -1.56
N VAL A 143 -0.89 -11.44 -2.59
CA VAL A 143 -0.67 -10.02 -2.90
C VAL A 143 -1.48 -9.67 -4.15
N ILE A 144 -2.52 -8.85 -3.97
CA ILE A 144 -3.38 -8.39 -5.06
C ILE A 144 -3.41 -6.86 -5.02
N PRO A 145 -2.50 -6.19 -5.76
CA PRO A 145 -2.29 -4.77 -5.56
C PRO A 145 -3.50 -3.94 -6.05
N ASN A 146 -3.96 -3.06 -5.15
CA ASN A 146 -4.99 -2.04 -5.40
C ASN A 146 -6.23 -2.55 -6.15
N PHE A 147 -6.77 -3.72 -5.77
CA PHE A 147 -7.92 -4.29 -6.48
C PHE A 147 -9.21 -3.45 -6.39
N ASN A 148 -9.29 -2.48 -5.47
CA ASN A 148 -10.43 -1.57 -5.33
C ASN A 148 -10.38 -0.35 -6.26
N VAL A 149 -9.40 -0.26 -7.16
CA VAL A 149 -9.36 0.80 -8.18
C VAL A 149 -10.52 0.59 -9.15
N ALA A 150 -11.43 1.57 -9.23
CA ALA A 150 -12.64 1.53 -10.06
C ALA A 150 -12.34 1.38 -11.57
N GLY A 151 -11.12 1.70 -11.99
CA GLY A 151 -10.64 1.48 -13.36
C GLY A 151 -11.35 2.36 -14.37
N HIS A 152 -11.42 3.68 -14.10
CA HIS A 152 -11.91 4.72 -15.03
C HIS A 152 -11.02 4.82 -16.28
N ALA A 153 -10.99 3.75 -17.07
CA ALA A 153 -10.29 3.69 -18.34
C ALA A 153 -10.98 4.64 -19.32
N LEU A 154 -10.21 5.61 -19.81
CA LEU A 154 -10.67 6.57 -20.80
C LEU A 154 -10.02 6.26 -22.15
N PRO A 155 -10.68 6.57 -23.28
CA PRO A 155 -10.04 6.53 -24.58
C PRO A 155 -8.75 7.36 -24.56
N PHE A 156 -7.68 6.80 -25.15
CA PHE A 156 -6.39 7.46 -25.19
C PHE A 156 -6.46 8.81 -25.93
N LYS A 157 -5.78 9.83 -25.39
CA LYS A 157 -5.72 11.17 -25.97
C LYS A 157 -4.28 11.52 -26.35
N SER A 158 -4.08 11.94 -27.58
CA SER A 158 -2.76 12.40 -28.05
C SER A 158 -2.48 13.87 -27.70
N ALA A 159 -3.51 14.72 -27.70
CA ALA A 159 -3.38 16.11 -27.31
C ALA A 159 -3.14 16.24 -25.80
N ARG A 160 -2.05 16.92 -25.43
CA ARG A 160 -1.63 17.13 -24.04
C ARG A 160 -1.38 18.61 -23.76
N GLU A 161 -1.69 19.02 -22.54
CA GLU A 161 -1.30 20.31 -21.99
C GLU A 161 0.11 20.19 -21.39
N PRO A 162 1.04 21.12 -21.66
CA PRO A 162 2.43 21.04 -21.23
C PRO A 162 2.59 21.41 -19.76
N VAL A 163 1.92 20.66 -18.90
CA VAL A 163 1.85 20.85 -17.44
C VAL A 163 2.23 19.56 -16.73
N ILE A 164 2.72 19.72 -15.50
CA ILE A 164 2.85 18.64 -14.53
C ILE A 164 1.63 18.70 -13.64
N LEU A 165 0.88 17.61 -13.57
CA LEU A 165 -0.29 17.51 -12.73
C LEU A 165 0.01 16.69 -11.49
N PHE A 166 -0.36 17.20 -10.32
CA PHE A 166 -0.47 16.43 -9.09
C PHE A 166 -1.91 16.51 -8.58
N VAL A 167 -2.53 15.35 -8.37
CA VAL A 167 -3.83 15.25 -7.69
C VAL A 167 -3.64 14.41 -6.43
N GLY A 168 -3.99 14.93 -5.27
CA GLY A 168 -3.90 14.20 -4.01
C GLY A 168 -3.76 15.11 -2.79
N GLN A 169 -3.70 14.50 -1.62
CA GLN A 169 -3.46 15.24 -0.37
C GLN A 169 -1.97 15.57 -0.23
N ALA A 170 -1.68 16.73 0.33
CA ALA A 170 -0.31 17.16 0.64
C ALA A 170 -0.29 17.96 1.96
N GLY A 171 -1.11 17.53 2.93
CA GLY A 171 -1.13 18.02 4.30
C GLY A 171 -0.11 17.32 5.20
N ASP A 172 -0.32 17.37 6.51
CA ASP A 172 0.68 17.04 7.54
C ASP A 172 1.22 15.60 7.50
N PHE A 173 0.44 14.65 7.00
CA PHE A 173 0.90 13.26 6.83
C PHE A 173 1.91 13.09 5.68
N HIS A 174 2.10 14.13 4.85
CA HIS A 174 2.84 14.06 3.59
C HIS A 174 4.03 15.02 3.50
N PRO A 175 4.95 15.05 4.49
CA PRO A 175 6.05 16.02 4.52
C PRO A 175 6.96 15.94 3.29
N ARG A 176 7.35 14.72 2.88
CA ARG A 176 8.16 14.54 1.65
C ARG A 176 7.42 15.02 0.41
N ARG A 177 6.14 14.71 0.27
CA ARG A 177 5.35 15.11 -0.89
C ARG A 177 5.26 16.63 -1.00
N ARG A 178 4.98 17.33 0.11
CA ARG A 178 5.00 18.80 0.16
C ARG A 178 6.35 19.33 -0.29
N HIS A 179 7.44 18.79 0.26
CA HIS A 179 8.80 19.18 -0.12
C HIS A 179 9.07 19.02 -1.63
N LEU A 180 8.69 17.89 -2.23
CA LEU A 180 8.88 17.65 -3.67
C LEU A 180 8.02 18.60 -4.53
N LEU A 181 6.76 18.83 -4.15
CA LEU A 181 5.89 19.78 -4.86
C LEU A 181 6.47 21.20 -4.81
N ASP A 182 6.99 21.62 -3.67
CA ASP A 182 7.60 22.94 -3.51
C ASP A 182 8.90 23.06 -4.32
N ALA A 183 9.72 22.01 -4.36
CA ALA A 183 10.92 21.98 -5.19
C ALA A 183 10.62 22.03 -6.70
N ILE A 184 9.55 21.36 -7.16
CA ILE A 184 9.07 21.46 -8.55
C ILE A 184 8.66 22.91 -8.87
N LYS A 185 7.94 23.58 -7.95
CA LYS A 185 7.55 25.00 -8.10
C LYS A 185 8.78 25.92 -8.13
N GLN A 186 9.73 25.72 -7.22
CA GLN A 186 10.97 26.52 -7.14
C GLN A 186 11.85 26.36 -8.39
N ALA A 187 11.82 25.17 -9.03
CA ALA A 187 12.49 24.92 -10.30
C ALA A 187 11.82 25.62 -11.50
N GLY A 188 10.70 26.33 -11.30
CA GLY A 188 9.96 27.06 -12.33
C GLY A 188 9.17 26.17 -13.28
N LEU A 189 8.85 24.93 -12.88
CA LEU A 189 8.12 23.99 -13.71
C LEU A 189 6.59 24.24 -13.63
N PRO A 190 5.83 24.01 -14.73
CA PRO A 190 4.41 24.32 -14.80
C PRO A 190 3.55 23.29 -14.03
N LEU A 191 3.58 23.37 -12.70
CA LEU A 191 2.86 22.47 -11.80
C LEU A 191 1.42 22.95 -11.52
N ILE A 192 0.46 22.05 -11.70
CA ILE A 192 -0.91 22.16 -11.22
C ILE A 192 -1.09 21.15 -10.08
N GLU A 193 -1.37 21.63 -8.88
CA GLU A 193 -1.64 20.84 -7.67
C GLU A 193 -3.11 20.99 -7.28
N GLY A 194 -3.79 19.90 -6.93
CA GLY A 194 -5.15 19.96 -6.42
C GLY A 194 -5.72 18.63 -5.92
N GLN A 195 -7.01 18.63 -5.63
CA GLN A 195 -7.81 17.44 -5.35
C GLN A 195 -8.98 17.41 -6.32
N ALA A 196 -9.41 16.21 -6.71
CA ALA A 196 -10.52 16.00 -7.61
C ALA A 196 -11.20 14.67 -7.28
N GLU A 197 -12.50 14.60 -7.56
CA GLU A 197 -13.22 13.33 -7.53
C GLU A 197 -12.63 12.35 -8.55
N PRO A 198 -12.71 11.02 -8.32
CA PRO A 198 -11.99 10.03 -9.12
C PRO A 198 -12.18 10.16 -10.64
N GLU A 199 -13.40 10.42 -11.10
CA GLU A 199 -13.69 10.58 -12.53
C GLU A 199 -13.08 11.85 -13.14
N ASP A 200 -13.15 12.97 -12.44
CA ASP A 200 -12.54 14.22 -12.88
C ASP A 200 -11.02 14.12 -12.85
N ALA A 201 -10.48 13.46 -11.84
CA ALA A 201 -9.08 13.17 -11.72
C ALA A 201 -8.58 12.35 -12.93
N ALA A 202 -9.30 11.29 -13.32
CA ALA A 202 -9.03 10.51 -14.52
C ALA A 202 -9.03 11.37 -15.80
N ARG A 203 -10.01 12.29 -15.93
CA ARG A 203 -10.06 13.23 -17.07
C ARG A 203 -8.84 14.16 -17.12
N LEU A 204 -8.34 14.61 -15.96
CA LEU A 204 -7.15 15.45 -15.85
C LEU A 204 -5.87 14.67 -16.19
N TYR A 205 -5.73 13.41 -15.76
CA TYR A 205 -4.57 12.57 -16.07
C TYR A 205 -4.36 12.37 -17.57
N GLY A 206 -5.44 12.13 -18.31
CA GLY A 206 -5.40 11.99 -19.76
C GLY A 206 -5.14 13.30 -20.52
N LYS A 207 -5.16 14.46 -19.85
CA LYS A 207 -4.91 15.78 -20.47
C LYS A 207 -3.51 16.32 -20.17
N ALA A 208 -3.01 16.12 -18.95
CA ALA A 208 -1.67 16.57 -18.59
C ALA A 208 -0.60 15.79 -19.37
N GLN A 209 0.49 16.48 -19.73
CA GLN A 209 1.66 15.84 -20.34
C GLN A 209 2.39 14.93 -19.34
N ILE A 210 2.45 15.33 -18.07
CA ILE A 210 3.05 14.54 -16.99
C ILE A 210 2.10 14.52 -15.80
N VAL A 211 1.94 13.34 -15.19
CA VAL A 211 1.27 13.19 -13.90
C VAL A 211 2.31 12.76 -12.86
N PHE A 212 2.51 13.60 -11.85
CA PHE A 212 3.44 13.36 -10.76
C PHE A 212 2.76 12.60 -9.62
N ASN A 213 3.42 11.54 -9.13
CA ASN A 213 3.06 10.78 -7.95
C ASN A 213 4.23 10.68 -6.97
N CYS A 214 3.89 10.55 -5.70
CA CYS A 214 4.82 10.29 -4.61
C CYS A 214 4.10 9.39 -3.62
N SER A 215 4.62 8.20 -3.39
CA SER A 215 4.16 7.29 -2.33
C SER A 215 4.15 8.02 -0.98
N LEU A 216 3.28 7.56 -0.07
CA LEU A 216 3.31 8.08 1.29
C LEU A 216 4.58 7.57 1.98
N ASN A 217 4.76 6.25 1.94
CA ASN A 217 5.83 5.62 2.71
C ASN A 217 6.35 4.31 2.08
N GLY A 218 6.63 4.33 0.77
CA GLY A 218 7.15 3.15 0.06
C GLY A 218 6.05 2.20 -0.44
N ASP A 219 4.79 2.64 -0.39
CA ASP A 219 3.62 1.89 -0.82
C ASP A 219 3.34 2.05 -2.33
N ILE A 220 2.76 1.00 -2.93
CA ILE A 220 2.14 1.11 -4.25
C ILE A 220 0.73 1.65 -4.04
N ASN A 221 0.57 2.96 -4.16
CA ASN A 221 -0.75 3.60 -4.01
C ASN A 221 -1.63 3.44 -5.25
N MET A 222 -2.92 3.78 -5.09
CA MET A 222 -3.92 3.71 -6.17
C MET A 222 -3.57 4.60 -7.38
N ARG A 223 -2.85 5.72 -7.16
CA ARG A 223 -2.51 6.69 -8.22
C ARG A 223 -1.69 6.05 -9.34
N VAL A 224 -0.86 5.06 -9.01
CA VAL A 224 -0.12 4.27 -10.03
C VAL A 224 -1.10 3.66 -11.03
N PHE A 225 -2.17 3.03 -10.56
CA PHE A 225 -3.13 2.35 -11.41
C PHE A 225 -4.11 3.31 -12.09
N GLU A 226 -4.59 4.34 -11.39
CA GLU A 226 -5.57 5.29 -11.92
C GLU A 226 -5.00 6.14 -13.07
N VAL A 227 -3.75 6.60 -12.93
CA VAL A 227 -3.08 7.40 -13.96
C VAL A 227 -2.85 6.56 -15.21
N LEU A 228 -2.36 5.32 -15.04
CA LEU A 228 -2.12 4.42 -16.16
C LEU A 228 -3.44 4.02 -16.83
N ALA A 229 -4.51 3.74 -16.07
CA ALA A 229 -5.84 3.47 -16.61
C ALA A 229 -6.35 4.62 -17.50
N ALA A 230 -6.15 5.86 -17.05
CA ALA A 230 -6.56 7.07 -17.77
C ALA A 230 -5.63 7.46 -18.94
N GLY A 231 -4.53 6.72 -19.16
CA GLY A 231 -3.55 7.03 -20.19
C GLY A 231 -2.73 8.28 -19.90
N GLY A 232 -2.39 8.52 -18.63
CA GLY A 232 -1.45 9.57 -18.23
C GLY A 232 0.01 9.09 -18.26
N CYS A 233 0.94 10.01 -18.51
CA CYS A 233 2.38 9.76 -18.37
C CYS A 233 2.75 9.84 -16.88
N LEU A 234 2.90 8.69 -16.22
CA LEU A 234 3.18 8.62 -14.78
C LEU A 234 4.67 8.80 -14.49
N VAL A 235 4.99 9.77 -13.63
CA VAL A 235 6.28 9.89 -12.94
C VAL A 235 6.06 9.61 -11.45
N THR A 236 6.68 8.58 -10.90
CA THR A 236 6.52 8.16 -9.49
C THR A 236 7.85 7.81 -8.84
N ASP A 237 7.93 7.84 -7.52
CA ASP A 237 9.14 7.44 -6.82
C ASP A 237 9.47 5.95 -7.04
N ARG A 238 10.76 5.63 -7.10
CA ARG A 238 11.24 4.25 -7.01
C ARG A 238 10.96 3.74 -5.60
N LEU A 239 10.39 2.54 -5.53
CA LEU A 239 10.11 1.84 -4.27
C LEU A 239 11.15 0.73 -4.06
N SER A 240 11.13 0.10 -2.88
CA SER A 240 11.97 -1.08 -2.65
C SER A 240 11.63 -2.17 -3.68
N PRO A 241 12.61 -2.97 -4.17
CA PRO A 241 12.34 -4.08 -5.08
C PRO A 241 11.28 -5.06 -4.55
N GLN A 242 11.22 -5.19 -3.22
CA GLN A 242 10.28 -6.03 -2.49
C GLN A 242 8.86 -5.47 -2.49
N ALA A 243 8.67 -4.14 -2.65
CA ALA A 243 7.34 -3.58 -2.86
C ALA A 243 6.69 -4.11 -4.15
N GLY A 244 7.51 -4.39 -5.17
CA GLY A 244 7.09 -5.09 -6.39
C GLY A 244 6.63 -4.18 -7.53
N LEU A 245 6.79 -2.86 -7.45
CA LEU A 245 6.34 -1.93 -8.49
C LEU A 245 6.93 -2.28 -9.88
N GLU A 246 8.23 -2.55 -9.95
CA GLU A 246 8.93 -2.88 -11.19
C GLU A 246 8.63 -4.30 -11.71
N ARG A 247 7.94 -5.14 -10.92
CA ARG A 247 7.36 -6.41 -11.39
C ARG A 247 6.01 -6.21 -12.08
N LEU A 248 5.33 -5.10 -11.79
CA LEU A 248 4.05 -4.74 -12.40
C LEU A 248 4.27 -3.88 -13.65
N PHE A 249 5.21 -2.92 -13.58
CA PHE A 249 5.40 -1.92 -14.63
C PHE A 249 6.89 -1.66 -14.87
N GLU A 250 7.28 -1.63 -16.14
CA GLU A 250 8.67 -1.45 -16.56
C GLU A 250 9.05 0.04 -16.56
N ASN A 251 10.09 0.42 -15.81
CA ASN A 251 10.63 1.78 -15.78
C ASN A 251 11.16 2.19 -17.16
N GLY A 252 10.85 3.41 -17.60
CA GLY A 252 11.24 3.93 -18.92
C GLY A 252 10.36 3.43 -20.06
N ARG A 253 9.36 2.58 -19.78
CA ARG A 253 8.42 2.06 -20.78
C ARG A 253 6.96 2.27 -20.39
N HIS A 254 6.55 1.84 -19.19
CA HIS A 254 5.17 1.96 -18.73
C HIS A 254 4.96 3.18 -17.83
N LEU A 255 6.02 3.59 -17.13
CA LEU A 255 6.09 4.73 -16.24
C LEU A 255 7.55 5.21 -16.16
N ALA A 256 7.79 6.34 -15.50
CA ALA A 256 9.14 6.80 -15.19
C ALA A 256 9.34 6.87 -13.67
N LEU A 257 10.48 6.36 -13.20
CA LEU A 257 10.86 6.35 -11.79
C LEU A 257 11.90 7.43 -11.47
N TYR A 258 11.80 8.00 -10.27
CA TYR A 258 12.83 8.85 -9.67
C TYR A 258 13.22 8.33 -8.28
N ASP A 259 14.49 8.46 -7.93
CA ASP A 259 15.11 8.01 -6.69
C ASP A 259 15.22 9.15 -5.65
N SER A 260 15.36 10.39 -6.11
CA SER A 260 15.65 11.57 -5.29
C SER A 260 15.04 12.86 -5.87
N LEU A 261 15.37 14.01 -5.27
CA LEU A 261 15.03 15.29 -5.87
C LEU A 261 15.96 15.64 -7.05
N ASP A 262 17.23 15.24 -6.95
CA ASP A 262 18.30 15.60 -7.90
C ASP A 262 18.07 14.98 -9.28
N ASP A 263 17.40 13.84 -9.36
CA ASP A 263 17.01 13.17 -10.60
C ASP A 263 15.56 13.47 -11.01
N LEU A 264 14.66 13.77 -10.07
CA LEU A 264 13.28 14.16 -10.38
C LEU A 264 13.22 15.41 -11.25
N ILE A 265 13.93 16.49 -10.90
CA ILE A 265 13.84 17.75 -11.65
C ILE A 265 14.37 17.60 -13.10
N PRO A 266 15.55 17.00 -13.34
CA PRO A 266 16.00 16.68 -14.70
C PRO A 266 15.03 15.77 -15.47
N LEU A 267 14.46 14.76 -14.81
CA LEU A 267 13.48 13.85 -15.43
C LEU A 267 12.24 14.61 -15.92
N LEU A 268 11.67 15.47 -15.07
CA LEU A 268 10.51 16.29 -15.42
C LEU A 268 10.81 17.27 -16.55
N LYS A 269 11.97 17.94 -16.52
CA LYS A 269 12.41 18.84 -17.60
C LYS A 269 12.54 18.12 -18.94
N ARG A 270 13.16 16.94 -18.94
CA ARG A 270 13.31 16.09 -20.14
C ARG A 270 11.95 15.71 -20.71
N LEU A 271 11.04 15.20 -19.88
CA LEU A 271 9.71 14.78 -20.33
C LEU A 271 8.84 15.95 -20.79
N LEU A 272 9.01 17.15 -20.21
CA LEU A 272 8.35 18.38 -20.70
C LEU A 272 8.88 18.80 -22.07
N ALA A 273 10.20 18.69 -22.29
CA ALA A 273 10.85 19.02 -23.55
C ALA A 273 10.58 17.97 -24.67
N SER A 274 10.19 16.75 -24.30
CA SER A 274 9.89 15.65 -25.24
C SER A 274 8.43 15.16 -25.12
N PRO A 275 7.43 15.90 -25.66
CA PRO A 275 6.02 15.46 -25.61
C PRO A 275 5.77 14.09 -26.23
N LEU A 276 6.52 13.71 -27.27
CA LEU A 276 6.40 12.39 -27.91
C LEU A 276 6.86 11.26 -26.99
N ASP A 277 7.96 11.44 -26.26
CA ASP A 277 8.45 10.45 -25.29
C ASP A 277 7.46 10.28 -24.14
N ALA A 278 6.92 11.39 -23.62
CA ALA A 278 5.89 11.36 -22.59
C ALA A 278 4.61 10.65 -23.07
N LEU A 279 4.22 10.88 -24.33
CA LEU A 279 3.05 10.23 -24.91
C LEU A 279 3.27 8.72 -25.12
N ALA A 280 4.46 8.32 -25.56
CA ALA A 280 4.82 6.91 -25.73
C ALA A 280 4.80 6.14 -24.39
N LEU A 281 5.32 6.75 -23.32
CA LEU A 281 5.22 6.20 -21.96
C LEU A 281 3.76 6.02 -21.54
N ALA A 282 2.93 7.06 -21.74
CA ALA A 282 1.52 7.03 -21.36
C ALA A 282 0.73 5.93 -22.11
N GLU A 283 0.96 5.78 -23.42
CA GLU A 283 0.29 4.77 -24.24
C GLU A 283 0.69 3.36 -23.84
N ALA A 284 2.00 3.11 -23.69
CA ALA A 284 2.51 1.81 -23.27
C ALA A 284 2.05 1.44 -21.85
N GLY A 285 2.04 2.40 -20.94
CA GLY A 285 1.53 2.23 -19.57
C GLY A 285 0.04 1.90 -19.53
N GLN A 286 -0.79 2.60 -20.31
CA GLN A 286 -2.22 2.28 -20.40
C GLN A 286 -2.46 0.90 -20.97
N ARG A 287 -1.75 0.54 -22.05
CA ARG A 287 -1.86 -0.77 -22.68
C ARG A 287 -1.53 -1.90 -21.69
N GLU A 288 -0.47 -1.74 -20.90
CA GLU A 288 -0.12 -2.71 -19.86
C GLU A 288 -1.20 -2.81 -18.77
N TYR A 289 -1.69 -1.67 -18.29
CA TYR A 289 -2.79 -1.63 -17.31
C TYR A 289 -4.03 -2.38 -17.80
N LEU A 290 -4.51 -2.06 -19.01
CA LEU A 290 -5.71 -2.67 -19.58
C LEU A 290 -5.53 -4.18 -19.80
N ALA A 291 -4.31 -4.61 -20.16
CA ALA A 291 -4.01 -6.01 -20.40
C ALA A 291 -3.90 -6.87 -19.13
N ARG A 292 -3.42 -6.30 -18.01
CA ARG A 292 -3.02 -7.10 -16.83
C ARG A 292 -3.58 -6.64 -15.48
N HIS A 293 -4.16 -5.44 -15.41
CA HIS A 293 -4.50 -4.80 -14.15
C HIS A 293 -5.92 -4.22 -14.11
N ALA A 294 -6.69 -4.35 -15.19
CA ALA A 294 -8.08 -3.92 -15.26
C ALA A 294 -8.95 -4.54 -14.14
N PRO A 295 -10.05 -3.88 -13.71
CA PRO A 295 -10.85 -4.34 -12.58
C PRO A 295 -11.37 -5.77 -12.69
N PHE A 296 -11.73 -6.22 -13.89
CA PHE A 296 -12.20 -7.60 -14.12
C PHE A 296 -11.10 -8.65 -13.86
N ILE A 297 -9.84 -8.30 -14.14
CA ILE A 297 -8.67 -9.15 -13.86
C ILE A 297 -8.46 -9.25 -12.34
N ARG A 298 -8.56 -8.11 -11.64
CA ARG A 298 -8.47 -8.04 -10.18
C ARG A 298 -9.57 -8.82 -9.48
N LYS A 299 -10.80 -8.67 -9.96
CA LYS A 299 -11.95 -9.48 -9.50
C LYS A 299 -11.68 -10.97 -9.66
N LYS A 300 -11.19 -11.39 -10.82
CA LYS A 300 -10.88 -12.81 -11.07
C LYS A 300 -9.84 -13.32 -10.07
N GLN A 301 -8.77 -12.57 -9.83
CA GLN A 301 -7.71 -12.95 -8.89
C GLN A 301 -8.21 -13.10 -7.46
N VAL A 302 -9.01 -12.14 -6.99
CA VAL A 302 -9.60 -12.21 -5.64
C VAL A 302 -10.48 -13.46 -5.51
N LEU A 303 -11.31 -13.75 -6.53
CA LEU A 303 -12.20 -14.91 -6.51
C LEU A 303 -11.46 -16.24 -6.67
N ASP A 304 -10.45 -16.33 -7.55
CA ASP A 304 -9.62 -17.53 -7.74
C ASP A 304 -8.91 -17.91 -6.42
N PHE A 305 -8.35 -16.92 -5.74
CA PHE A 305 -7.73 -17.11 -4.42
C PHE A 305 -8.77 -17.52 -3.38
N ALA A 306 -9.89 -16.78 -3.32
CA ALA A 306 -10.89 -16.99 -2.27
C ALA A 306 -11.68 -18.30 -2.41
N LEU A 307 -11.95 -18.74 -3.63
CA LEU A 307 -12.76 -19.94 -3.91
C LEU A 307 -11.89 -21.19 -4.09
N SER A 308 -10.71 -21.05 -4.70
CA SER A 308 -9.90 -22.20 -5.13
C SER A 308 -8.51 -22.25 -4.51
N GLY A 309 -8.11 -21.23 -3.72
CA GLY A 309 -6.77 -21.16 -3.12
C GLY A 309 -5.65 -20.99 -4.16
N ILE A 310 -5.99 -20.58 -5.38
CA ILE A 310 -5.03 -20.36 -6.46
C ILE A 310 -4.26 -19.08 -6.15
N ASP A 311 -2.93 -19.18 -6.06
CA ASP A 311 -2.07 -18.00 -5.97
C ASP A 311 -2.20 -17.18 -7.27
N PRO A 312 -2.59 -15.89 -7.18
CA PRO A 312 -2.72 -15.04 -8.36
C PRO A 312 -1.39 -14.80 -9.08
N GLY A 313 -0.24 -15.08 -8.46
CA GLY A 313 1.09 -15.14 -9.09
C GLY A 313 1.64 -13.81 -9.63
N ILE A 314 0.96 -12.69 -9.41
CA ILE A 314 1.38 -11.37 -9.94
C ILE A 314 2.53 -10.79 -9.14
N LEU A 315 2.44 -10.86 -7.82
CA LEU A 315 3.53 -10.47 -6.92
C LEU A 315 3.75 -11.64 -5.97
N PRO A 316 4.93 -12.27 -5.99
CA PRO A 316 5.21 -13.32 -5.03
C PRO A 316 5.25 -12.70 -3.63
N VAL A 317 4.79 -13.46 -2.64
CA VAL A 317 5.12 -13.17 -1.25
C VAL A 317 6.66 -13.26 -1.13
N PRO A 318 7.36 -12.22 -0.65
CA PRO A 318 8.81 -12.25 -0.51
C PRO A 318 9.27 -13.50 0.26
N ALA A 319 10.40 -14.09 -0.18
CA ALA A 319 10.83 -15.42 0.22
C ALA A 319 10.94 -15.61 1.73
N GLN A 320 10.54 -16.80 2.17
CA GLN A 320 10.58 -17.31 3.55
C GLN A 320 12.00 -17.61 4.07
N ASP A 321 13.06 -17.31 3.31
CA ASP A 321 14.45 -17.43 3.82
C ASP A 321 14.72 -16.47 5.01
N ARG A 322 13.76 -15.58 5.28
CA ARG A 322 13.61 -14.76 6.49
C ARG A 322 12.96 -15.52 7.68
N LEU A 323 12.81 -16.84 7.69
CA LEU A 323 12.12 -17.56 8.79
C LEU A 323 13.05 -18.22 9.82
N VAL A 324 14.37 -17.99 9.73
CA VAL A 324 15.38 -18.83 10.41
C VAL A 324 15.91 -18.25 11.72
N ASP A 325 15.36 -17.13 12.19
CA ASP A 325 15.90 -16.43 13.37
C ASP A 325 14.99 -16.58 14.60
N SER A 326 15.57 -16.73 15.80
CA SER A 326 14.85 -16.96 17.05
C SER A 326 14.22 -15.69 17.65
N SER A 327 14.10 -14.62 16.87
CA SER A 327 13.53 -13.35 17.32
C SER A 327 12.00 -13.36 17.19
N SER A 328 11.31 -12.78 18.17
CA SER A 328 9.85 -12.68 18.14
C SER A 328 9.38 -11.83 16.96
N LEU A 329 8.36 -12.31 16.23
CA LEU A 329 7.76 -11.62 15.09
C LEU A 329 7.22 -10.23 15.49
N PHE A 330 6.50 -10.13 16.61
CA PHE A 330 5.90 -8.86 17.05
C PHE A 330 6.97 -7.82 17.40
N ASP A 331 8.04 -8.30 18.01
CA ASP A 331 9.23 -7.54 18.36
C ASP A 331 9.94 -6.94 17.13
N ARG A 332 10.17 -7.77 16.11
CA ARG A 332 10.67 -7.36 14.79
C ARG A 332 9.76 -6.31 14.14
N VAL A 333 8.45 -6.55 14.17
CA VAL A 333 7.44 -5.64 13.58
C VAL A 333 7.40 -4.30 14.30
N CYS A 334 7.46 -4.27 15.64
CA CYS A 334 7.51 -3.02 16.41
C CYS A 334 8.73 -2.16 16.05
N LEU A 335 9.90 -2.79 15.90
CA LEU A 335 11.10 -2.11 15.42
C LEU A 335 10.93 -1.60 13.98
N TYR A 336 10.39 -2.43 13.09
CA TYR A 336 10.10 -2.05 11.71
C TYR A 336 9.13 -0.87 11.62
N GLU A 337 8.04 -0.86 12.39
CA GLU A 337 7.07 0.24 12.45
C GLU A 337 7.70 1.54 12.95
N THR A 338 8.61 1.45 13.92
CA THR A 338 9.38 2.61 14.40
C THR A 338 10.26 3.20 13.29
N LEU A 339 10.96 2.35 12.53
CA LEU A 339 11.75 2.77 11.38
C LEU A 339 10.86 3.32 10.26
N GLN A 340 9.73 2.66 9.99
CA GLN A 340 8.76 3.05 8.99
C GLN A 340 8.23 4.46 9.26
N GLU A 341 7.90 4.79 10.50
CA GLU A 341 7.43 6.13 10.86
C GLU A 341 8.54 7.19 10.71
N LYS A 342 9.79 6.84 11.04
CA LYS A 342 10.95 7.72 10.76
C LYS A 342 11.13 7.95 9.26
N GLN A 343 11.07 6.90 8.45
CA GLN A 343 11.17 6.97 6.99
C GLN A 343 10.12 7.93 6.40
N ARG A 344 8.88 7.89 6.89
CA ARG A 344 7.77 8.70 6.38
C ARG A 344 8.13 10.18 6.33
N ALA A 345 8.88 10.65 7.33
CA ALA A 345 9.33 12.03 7.46
C ALA A 345 10.63 12.35 6.71
N LEU A 346 11.40 11.35 6.28
CA LEU A 346 12.66 11.57 5.55
C LEU A 346 12.39 12.12 4.15
N ILE A 347 13.12 13.18 3.79
CA ILE A 347 13.12 13.79 2.46
C ILE A 347 14.06 13.02 1.52
N SER A 348 15.26 12.72 2.00
CA SER A 348 16.32 11.99 1.32
C SER A 348 16.68 10.70 2.07
N SER A 349 17.44 9.82 1.41
CA SER A 349 17.93 8.59 2.04
C SER A 349 18.84 8.88 3.23
N LEU A 350 18.70 8.13 4.32
CA LEU A 350 19.56 8.20 5.51
C LEU A 350 20.36 6.90 5.66
N PRO A 351 21.67 6.94 5.95
CA PRO A 351 22.41 5.74 6.33
C PRO A 351 21.81 5.09 7.57
N LEU A 352 21.55 3.78 7.49
CA LEU A 352 21.09 2.95 8.61
C LEU A 352 22.11 1.86 8.88
N PHE A 353 22.78 1.94 10.02
CA PHE A 353 23.74 0.95 10.45
C PHE A 353 23.11 -0.04 11.42
N ILE A 354 23.23 -1.33 11.11
CA ILE A 354 22.75 -2.43 11.95
C ILE A 354 23.94 -2.94 12.77
N ASP A 355 23.83 -2.89 14.10
CA ASP A 355 24.85 -3.48 14.96
C ASP A 355 24.93 -5.01 14.74
N PRO A 356 26.13 -5.60 14.60
CA PRO A 356 26.30 -7.03 14.35
C PRO A 356 25.78 -7.95 15.47
N SER A 357 25.48 -7.44 16.66
CA SER A 357 24.83 -8.23 17.72
C SER A 357 23.34 -8.42 17.50
N LEU A 358 22.72 -7.64 16.60
CA LEU A 358 21.32 -7.84 16.22
C LEU A 358 21.17 -9.02 15.25
N PRO A 359 20.03 -9.72 15.28
CA PRO A 359 19.79 -10.84 14.38
C PRO A 359 19.77 -10.37 12.92
N GLY A 360 20.41 -11.11 12.00
CA GLY A 360 20.70 -10.64 10.63
C GLY A 360 19.44 -10.28 9.82
N ILE A 361 18.32 -10.92 10.16
CA ILE A 361 17.00 -10.63 9.60
C ILE A 361 16.54 -9.18 9.81
N THR A 362 17.01 -8.52 10.87
CA THR A 362 16.71 -7.12 11.17
C THR A 362 17.14 -6.19 10.03
N GLY A 363 18.31 -6.47 9.44
CA GLY A 363 18.79 -5.73 8.27
C GLY A 363 17.96 -6.01 7.02
N LEU A 364 17.45 -7.25 6.86
CA LEU A 364 16.61 -7.62 5.73
C LEU A 364 15.24 -6.93 5.78
N ASP A 365 14.63 -6.84 6.96
CA ASP A 365 13.36 -6.12 7.13
C ASP A 365 13.55 -4.63 6.94
N ALA A 366 14.60 -4.05 7.53
CA ALA A 366 14.92 -2.64 7.35
C ALA A 366 15.18 -2.27 5.88
N ASN A 367 15.67 -3.20 5.06
CA ASN A 367 15.91 -2.99 3.64
C ASN A 367 14.62 -2.87 2.81
N ASP A 368 13.45 -3.23 3.34
CA ASP A 368 12.18 -2.98 2.68
C ASP A 368 11.80 -1.48 2.72
N LEU A 369 12.42 -0.71 3.62
CA LEU A 369 12.27 0.73 3.78
C LEU A 369 13.27 1.47 2.87
N VAL A 370 12.78 1.85 1.69
CA VAL A 370 13.56 2.44 0.57
C VAL A 370 14.38 3.70 0.89
N ARG A 371 14.09 4.42 1.98
CA ARG A 371 14.84 5.63 2.36
C ARG A 371 15.92 5.37 3.40
N PHE A 372 16.19 4.11 3.73
CA PHE A 372 17.36 3.73 4.51
C PHE A 372 18.40 3.04 3.63
N ASN A 373 19.64 3.53 3.70
CA ASN A 373 20.79 2.83 3.11
C ASN A 373 21.33 1.88 4.19
N VAL A 374 20.84 0.64 4.17
CA VAL A 374 21.13 -0.34 5.23
C VAL A 374 22.52 -0.94 5.06
N SER A 375 23.31 -0.94 6.13
CA SER A 375 24.64 -1.57 6.16
C SER A 375 24.98 -2.09 7.55
N ALA A 376 25.89 -3.05 7.64
CA ALA A 376 26.40 -3.50 8.94
C ALA A 376 27.30 -2.43 9.57
N LEU A 377 27.19 -2.22 10.88
CA LEU A 377 28.05 -1.30 11.62
C LEU A 377 29.45 -1.92 11.79
N THR A 378 30.38 -1.56 10.91
CA THR A 378 31.80 -1.97 10.99
C THR A 378 32.68 -0.89 11.65
N GLN A 379 32.30 0.37 11.48
CA GLN A 379 32.98 1.55 12.01
C GLN A 379 31.93 2.61 12.35
N TRP A 380 32.27 3.54 13.26
CA TRP A 380 31.35 4.60 13.64
C TRP A 380 31.17 5.60 12.49
N PRO A 381 29.94 6.00 12.14
CA PRO A 381 29.70 6.89 11.01
C PRO A 381 30.13 8.33 11.29
N GLU A 382 30.85 8.90 10.32
CA GLU A 382 31.17 10.33 10.28
C GLU A 382 29.99 11.09 9.65
N GLY A 383 29.03 11.51 10.46
CA GLY A 383 27.90 12.34 10.04
C GLY A 383 26.51 11.77 10.39
N PRO A 384 25.43 12.39 9.86
CA PRO A 384 24.07 12.00 10.15
C PRO A 384 23.78 10.56 9.73
N ALA A 385 23.43 9.73 10.69
CA ALA A 385 23.11 8.33 10.49
C ALA A 385 22.16 7.85 11.58
N LEU A 386 21.43 6.78 11.26
CA LEU A 386 20.66 6.04 12.22
C LEU A 386 21.40 4.74 12.55
N ILE A 387 21.51 4.41 13.83
CA ILE A 387 22.16 3.19 14.30
C ILE A 387 21.11 2.37 15.06
N LEU A 388 20.89 1.12 14.63
CA LEU A 388 20.10 0.14 15.37
C LEU A 388 21.05 -0.73 16.18
N ALA A 389 20.81 -0.79 17.48
CA ALA A 389 21.62 -1.57 18.39
C ALA A 389 20.77 -2.24 19.48
N LYS A 390 21.32 -3.24 20.15
CA LYS A 390 20.68 -3.86 21.31
C LYS A 390 20.61 -2.87 22.48
N GLU A 391 19.63 -3.00 23.37
CA GLU A 391 19.59 -2.23 24.62
C GLU A 391 20.88 -2.41 25.44
N GLY A 392 21.33 -1.33 26.09
CA GLY A 392 22.58 -1.31 26.85
C GLY A 392 23.85 -1.29 25.99
N TRP A 393 23.73 -1.23 24.66
CA TRP A 393 24.86 -1.20 23.73
C TRP A 393 25.68 0.09 23.78
N GLU A 394 25.17 1.16 24.41
CA GLU A 394 25.76 2.50 24.41
C GLU A 394 27.30 2.46 24.53
N ARG A 395 27.98 2.58 23.39
CA ARG A 395 29.43 2.81 23.34
C ARG A 395 29.67 4.19 23.94
N LEU A 396 29.85 4.18 25.26
CA LEU A 396 30.29 5.26 26.14
C LEU A 396 30.80 6.50 25.37
N GLY A 397 29.93 7.50 25.23
CA GLY A 397 30.34 8.88 24.91
C GLY A 397 30.68 9.24 23.46
N GLN A 398 30.36 8.44 22.45
CA GLN A 398 30.71 8.74 21.04
C GLN A 398 29.56 9.21 20.13
N ALA A 399 28.33 9.33 20.63
CA ALA A 399 27.25 9.96 19.86
C ALA A 399 27.47 11.49 19.79
N GLY A 400 28.13 11.97 18.72
CA GLY A 400 28.45 13.38 18.51
C GLY A 400 28.06 13.86 17.11
N ASN A 401 27.33 14.99 17.05
CA ASN A 401 26.83 15.70 15.86
C ASN A 401 26.07 14.82 14.83
N GLY A 402 24.80 14.56 15.14
CA GLY A 402 23.79 14.19 14.13
C GLY A 402 23.44 12.71 14.00
N GLN A 403 24.10 11.81 14.74
CA GLN A 403 23.68 10.40 14.82
C GLN A 403 22.51 10.23 15.79
N THR A 404 21.60 9.32 15.44
CA THR A 404 20.54 8.85 16.34
C THR A 404 20.74 7.37 16.58
N VAL A 405 20.77 6.95 17.83
CA VAL A 405 20.77 5.53 18.20
C VAL A 405 19.34 5.13 18.58
N ILE A 406 18.83 4.08 17.95
CA ILE A 406 17.61 3.39 18.40
C ILE A 406 18.08 2.10 19.05
N THR A 407 17.87 2.00 20.35
CA THR A 407 18.07 0.75 21.08
C THR A 407 16.83 -0.12 20.98
N TYR A 408 17.05 -1.41 20.84
CA TYR A 408 16.01 -2.42 20.81
C TYR A 408 16.29 -3.48 21.88
N SER A 409 15.31 -3.74 22.74
CA SER A 409 15.38 -4.76 23.78
C SER A 409 14.50 -5.94 23.41
N SER A 410 15.08 -7.13 23.37
CA SER A 410 14.34 -8.38 23.23
C SER A 410 13.93 -8.92 24.61
N GLU A 411 13.39 -8.06 25.49
CA GLU A 411 12.88 -8.49 26.81
C GLU A 411 11.53 -9.21 26.70
N HIS A 412 11.44 -10.19 25.81
CA HIS A 412 10.46 -11.28 25.85
C HIS A 412 11.14 -12.56 25.35
N GLN A 413 12.10 -13.03 26.15
CA GLN A 413 12.47 -14.45 26.21
C GLN A 413 11.79 -15.04 27.44
N ASP A 414 10.67 -15.75 27.23
CA ASP A 414 10.33 -17.02 27.88
C ASP A 414 8.98 -17.55 27.36
#